data_AF-A0A9X3WQC2-F1
#
_entry.id   AF-A0A9X3WQC2-F1
#
_cell.length_a   1.000
_cell.length_b   1.000
_cell.length_c   1.000
_cell.angle_alpha   90.00
_cell.angle_beta   90.00
_cell.angle_gamma   90.00
#
_symmetry.space_group_name_H-M   'P 1'
#
loop_
_entity.id
_entity.type
_entity.pdbx_description
1 polymer ?
#
loop_
_entity_poly.entity_id
_entity_poly.type
_entity_poly.pdbx_seq_one_letter_code
_entity_poly.pdbx_strand_id
1 'polypeptide(L)'
;MIHTVKVGETLSSIAADYRKPLETIIQANPQMNPDVIFIGQQIVIPGFPLIGDIAYSIVVDLTDRKLTLLKNAQIQKVYPVGVGRMLHETPTGNYIIINKAPNPGGPYGTMWMSISKKHYGIHGTNDPSSIGNYVSRGCVRMYNKDVEELSSIIPIGTPVKIVT
;
A
#
# COMPACT_ATOMS: atom_id res chain seq x y z
N MET A 1 2.96 5.71 13.04
CA MET A 1 2.83 4.23 13.03
C MET A 1 4.14 3.57 13.45
N ILE A 2 4.15 2.26 13.73
CA ILE A 2 5.36 1.47 14.03
C ILE A 2 5.63 0.49 12.88
N HIS A 3 6.81 0.56 12.29
CA HIS A 3 7.31 -0.36 11.28
C HIS A 3 8.30 -1.35 11.91
N THR A 4 8.15 -2.63 11.59
CA THR A 4 9.10 -3.67 11.99
C THR A 4 10.07 -3.93 10.84
N VAL A 5 11.37 -3.71 11.08
CA VAL A 5 12.44 -3.91 10.10
C VAL A 5 12.46 -5.37 9.63
N LYS A 6 12.53 -5.55 8.32
CA LYS A 6 12.59 -6.84 7.63
C LYS A 6 13.99 -7.12 7.09
N VAL A 7 14.22 -8.36 6.70
CA VAL A 7 15.47 -8.80 6.06
C VAL A 7 15.76 -7.94 4.83
N GLY A 8 16.98 -7.39 4.75
CA GLY A 8 17.47 -6.62 3.62
C GLY A 8 17.00 -5.16 3.55
N GLU A 9 16.23 -4.69 4.53
CA GLU A 9 15.87 -3.27 4.62
C GLU A 9 17.03 -2.44 5.18
N THR A 10 17.18 -1.23 4.64
CA THR A 10 18.01 -0.16 5.21
C THR A 10 17.10 0.97 5.69
N LEU A 11 17.60 1.84 6.56
CA LEU A 11 16.81 3.00 7.00
C LEU A 11 16.41 3.89 5.82
N SER A 12 17.30 4.02 4.82
CA SER A 12 17.03 4.74 3.58
C SER A 12 15.98 4.06 2.70
N SER A 13 15.96 2.72 2.60
CA SER A 13 14.93 2.00 1.85
C SER A 13 13.57 2.11 2.52
N ILE A 14 13.53 2.04 3.86
CA ILE A 14 12.32 2.25 4.66
C ILE A 14 11.79 3.67 4.45
N ALA A 15 12.65 4.70 4.58
CA ALA A 15 12.28 6.09 4.32
C ALA A 15 11.69 6.27 2.92
N ALA A 16 12.33 5.68 1.91
CA ALA A 16 11.83 5.69 0.54
C ALA A 16 10.48 4.96 0.42
N ASP A 17 10.28 3.82 1.07
CA ASP A 17 9.04 3.03 1.04
C ASP A 17 7.84 3.78 1.66
N TYR A 18 8.07 4.63 2.66
CA TYR A 18 7.04 5.51 3.25
C TYR A 18 6.95 6.92 2.66
N ARG A 19 7.81 7.26 1.69
CA ARG A 19 7.93 8.60 1.08
C ARG A 19 8.19 9.69 2.14
N LYS A 20 9.06 9.37 3.09
CA LYS A 20 9.49 10.29 4.15
C LYS A 20 10.96 10.65 3.96
N PRO A 21 11.37 11.91 4.24
CA PRO A 21 12.78 12.22 4.35
C PRO A 21 13.42 11.38 5.45
N LEU A 22 14.60 10.82 5.18
CA LEU A 22 15.34 9.96 6.12
C LEU A 22 15.50 10.63 7.49
N GLU A 23 15.86 11.92 7.48
CA GLU A 23 16.04 12.74 8.67
C GLU A 23 14.81 12.75 9.59
N THR A 24 13.60 12.81 9.03
CA THR A 24 12.38 12.81 9.85
C THR A 24 12.16 11.50 10.60
N ILE A 25 12.64 10.38 10.04
CA ILE A 25 12.60 9.08 10.72
C ILE A 25 13.67 9.02 11.80
N ILE A 26 14.88 9.52 11.55
CA ILE A 26 15.95 9.58 12.56
C ILE A 26 15.49 10.41 13.77
N GLN A 27 14.94 11.59 13.53
CA GLN A 27 14.44 12.48 14.58
C GLN A 27 13.27 11.88 15.39
N ALA A 28 12.44 11.05 14.75
CA ALA A 28 11.35 10.35 15.43
C ALA A 28 11.83 9.16 16.28
N ASN A 29 13.10 8.76 16.16
CA ASN A 29 13.69 7.60 16.85
C ASN A 29 15.04 7.96 17.50
N PRO A 30 15.10 8.98 18.39
CA PRO A 30 16.36 9.49 18.96
C PRO A 30 17.15 8.45 19.77
N GLN A 31 16.49 7.39 20.24
CA GLN A 31 17.10 6.28 20.97
C GLN A 31 17.87 5.28 20.08
N MET A 32 17.74 5.38 18.75
CA MET A 32 18.29 4.42 17.79
C MET A 32 19.60 4.94 17.17
N ASN A 33 20.56 4.03 16.90
CA ASN A 33 21.68 4.33 16.01
C ASN A 33 21.20 4.28 14.55
N PRO A 34 21.25 5.39 13.77
CA PRO A 34 20.73 5.42 12.40
C PRO A 34 21.59 4.63 11.40
N ASP A 35 22.86 4.37 11.69
CA ASP A 35 23.77 3.64 10.81
C ASP A 35 23.63 2.12 10.92
N VAL A 36 22.97 1.63 11.98
CA VAL A 36 22.82 0.21 12.27
C VAL A 36 21.40 -0.10 12.72
N ILE A 37 20.67 -0.86 11.90
CA ILE A 37 19.34 -1.38 12.22
C ILE A 37 19.32 -2.91 12.22
N PHE A 38 18.46 -3.51 13.03
CA PHE A 38 18.34 -4.96 13.19
C PHE A 38 16.99 -5.46 12.68
N ILE A 39 16.97 -6.67 12.11
CA ILE A 39 15.72 -7.35 11.75
C ILE A 39 14.84 -7.49 13.00
N GLY A 40 13.55 -7.19 12.88
CA GLY A 40 12.59 -7.20 13.98
C GLY A 40 12.58 -5.91 14.81
N GLN A 41 13.53 -4.99 14.61
CA GLN A 41 13.54 -3.70 15.29
C GLN A 41 12.31 -2.88 14.93
N GLN A 42 11.72 -2.23 15.93
CA GLN A 42 10.59 -1.32 15.75
C GLN A 42 11.08 0.10 15.50
N ILE A 43 10.60 0.70 14.41
CA ILE A 43 10.92 2.07 14.00
C ILE A 43 9.62 2.87 13.91
N VAL A 44 9.57 4.00 14.58
CA VAL A 44 8.47 4.96 14.47
C VAL A 44 8.56 5.64 13.11
N ILE A 45 7.49 5.54 12.31
CA ILE A 45 7.33 6.31 11.08
C ILE A 45 6.35 7.47 11.35
N PRO A 46 6.82 8.73 11.30
CA PRO A 46 6.01 9.89 11.66
C PRO A 46 4.99 10.27 10.59
N GLY A 47 3.89 10.90 11.01
CA GLY A 47 2.85 11.42 10.11
C GLY A 47 1.87 10.37 9.57
N PHE A 48 1.78 9.21 10.22
CA PHE A 48 0.73 8.21 9.99
C PHE A 48 0.11 7.79 11.33
N PRO A 49 -1.23 7.59 11.38
CA PRO A 49 -1.92 7.11 12.58
C PRO A 49 -1.43 5.71 12.99
N LEU A 50 -1.75 5.28 14.21
CA LEU A 50 -1.53 3.89 14.59
C LEU A 50 -2.54 3.01 13.85
N ILE A 51 -2.11 1.81 13.47
CA ILE A 51 -2.93 0.88 12.69
C ILE A 51 -4.25 0.55 13.43
N GLY A 52 -4.22 0.48 14.77
CA GLY A 52 -5.40 0.18 15.59
C GLY A 52 -6.45 1.29 15.64
N ASP A 53 -6.11 2.52 15.23
CA ASP A 53 -7.05 3.66 15.26
C ASP A 53 -7.94 3.71 14.02
N ILE A 54 -7.58 2.96 12.96
CA ILE A 54 -8.32 2.94 11.70
C ILE A 54 -9.23 1.72 11.66
N ALA A 55 -10.54 1.97 11.62
CA ALA A 55 -11.55 0.91 11.53
C ALA A 55 -11.50 0.13 10.20
N TYR A 56 -11.00 0.73 9.13
CA TYR A 56 -10.94 0.13 7.80
C TYR A 56 -9.65 -0.64 7.55
N SER A 57 -9.73 -1.72 6.79
CA SER A 57 -8.57 -2.44 6.25
C SER A 57 -8.88 -3.02 4.88
N ILE A 58 -7.83 -3.32 4.12
CA ILE A 58 -7.90 -3.91 2.78
C ILE A 58 -7.17 -5.25 2.78
N VAL A 59 -7.78 -6.25 2.14
CA VAL A 59 -7.12 -7.50 1.77
C VAL A 59 -7.14 -7.63 0.25
N VAL A 60 -5.97 -7.78 -0.36
CA VAL A 60 -5.82 -8.09 -1.79
C VAL A 60 -5.41 -9.54 -1.92
N ASP A 61 -6.24 -10.32 -2.61
CA ASP A 61 -5.97 -11.71 -2.97
C ASP A 61 -5.56 -11.77 -4.45
N LEU A 62 -4.31 -12.19 -4.69
CA LEU A 62 -3.72 -12.24 -6.03
C LEU A 62 -4.18 -13.45 -6.84
N THR A 63 -4.59 -14.54 -6.18
CA THR A 63 -5.11 -15.74 -6.84
C THR A 63 -6.54 -15.50 -7.32
N ASP A 64 -7.38 -14.99 -6.42
CA ASP A 64 -8.77 -14.68 -6.70
C ASP A 64 -8.96 -13.36 -7.47
N ARG A 65 -7.90 -12.53 -7.54
CA ARG A 65 -7.91 -11.20 -8.17
C ARG A 65 -9.01 -10.31 -7.61
N LYS A 66 -9.08 -10.28 -6.28
CA LYS A 66 -10.06 -9.50 -5.52
C LYS A 66 -9.37 -8.57 -4.53
N LEU A 67 -9.95 -7.39 -4.37
CA LEU A 67 -9.68 -6.49 -3.26
C LEU A 67 -10.92 -6.47 -2.36
N THR A 68 -10.76 -6.85 -1.11
CA THR A 68 -11.81 -6.83 -0.09
C THR A 68 -11.59 -5.66 0.84
N LEU A 69 -12.59 -4.79 0.97
CA LEU A 69 -12.65 -3.73 1.96
C LEU A 69 -13.37 -4.23 3.21
N LEU A 70 -12.73 -4.11 4.37
CA LEU A 70 -13.28 -4.46 5.67
C LEU A 70 -13.43 -3.21 6.54
N LYS A 71 -14.41 -3.23 7.43
CA LYS A 71 -14.58 -2.28 8.53
C LYS A 71 -14.79 -3.09 9.81
N ASN A 72 -13.94 -2.90 10.82
CA ASN A 72 -13.98 -3.68 12.06
C ASN A 72 -14.01 -5.21 11.78
N ALA A 73 -13.17 -5.65 10.85
CA ALA A 73 -13.09 -7.04 10.33
C ALA A 73 -14.34 -7.58 9.62
N GLN A 74 -15.39 -6.77 9.42
CA GLN A 74 -16.57 -7.14 8.65
C GLN A 74 -16.43 -6.70 7.19
N ILE A 75 -16.70 -7.60 6.25
CA ILE A 75 -16.66 -7.31 4.82
C ILE A 75 -17.69 -6.22 4.50
N GLN A 76 -17.23 -5.14 3.88
CA GLN A 76 -18.09 -4.07 3.38
C GLN A 76 -18.29 -4.19 1.87
N LYS A 77 -17.20 -4.48 1.14
CA LYS A 77 -17.24 -4.58 -0.32
C LYS A 77 -16.11 -5.44 -0.86
N VAL A 78 -16.34 -6.02 -2.03
CA VAL A 78 -15.35 -6.81 -2.78
C VAL A 78 -15.30 -6.26 -4.19
N TYR A 79 -14.10 -6.00 -4.68
CA TYR A 79 -13.84 -5.43 -6.00
C TYR A 79 -13.01 -6.40 -6.84
N PRO A 80 -13.33 -6.60 -8.12
CA PRO A 80 -12.42 -7.26 -9.05
C PRO A 80 -11.21 -6.37 -9.30
N VAL A 81 -10.01 -6.96 -9.37
CA VAL A 81 -8.77 -6.21 -9.63
C VAL A 81 -7.93 -6.85 -10.73
N GLY A 82 -7.12 -6.04 -11.41
CA GLY A 82 -6.01 -6.52 -12.23
C GLY A 82 -4.72 -6.54 -11.41
N VAL A 83 -3.92 -7.59 -11.53
CA VAL A 83 -2.70 -7.78 -10.71
C VAL A 83 -1.46 -8.02 -11.57
N GLY A 84 -0.30 -8.07 -10.92
CA GLY A 84 1.00 -8.27 -11.56
C GLY A 84 1.08 -9.56 -12.37
N ARG A 85 1.79 -9.55 -13.50
CA ARG A 85 2.18 -10.77 -14.22
C ARG A 85 3.10 -11.64 -13.35
N MET A 86 3.17 -12.95 -13.64
CA MET A 86 4.06 -13.91 -12.94
C MET A 86 5.54 -13.47 -12.86
N LEU A 87 6.06 -12.68 -13.81
CA LEU A 87 7.44 -12.15 -13.79
C LEU A 87 7.57 -10.76 -13.11
N HIS A 88 6.45 -10.17 -12.69
CA HIS A 88 6.34 -8.87 -12.02
C HIS A 88 5.24 -8.95 -10.95
N GLU A 89 5.35 -9.92 -10.06
CA GLU A 89 4.33 -10.18 -9.04
C GLU A 89 4.13 -8.97 -8.15
N THR A 90 2.87 -8.73 -7.77
CA THR A 90 2.55 -7.77 -6.72
C THR A 90 3.15 -8.31 -5.42
N PRO A 91 4.02 -7.55 -4.72
CA PRO A 91 4.72 -8.09 -3.56
C PRO A 91 3.73 -8.39 -2.45
N THR A 92 3.74 -9.62 -1.95
CA THR A 92 2.92 -10.04 -0.81
C THR A 92 3.43 -9.41 0.48
N GLY A 93 2.53 -9.17 1.43
CA GLY A 93 2.89 -8.68 2.76
C GLY A 93 1.91 -7.66 3.30
N ASN A 94 2.34 -6.99 4.37
CA ASN A 94 1.57 -5.95 5.04
C ASN A 94 2.12 -4.58 4.68
N TYR A 95 1.22 -3.69 4.29
CA TYR A 95 1.47 -2.31 3.89
C TYR A 95 0.41 -1.38 4.48
N ILE A 96 0.55 -0.07 4.24
CA ILE A 96 -0.50 0.92 4.48
C ILE A 96 -0.68 1.84 3.27
N ILE A 97 -1.84 2.49 3.14
CA ILE A 97 -2.02 3.62 2.23
C ILE A 97 -1.25 4.83 2.78
N ILE A 98 -0.29 5.36 2.01
CA ILE A 98 0.58 6.45 2.48
C ILE A 98 0.26 7.82 1.87
N ASN A 99 -0.31 7.86 0.67
CA ASN A 99 -0.82 9.07 0.04
C ASN A 99 -1.82 8.72 -1.07
N LYS A 100 -2.51 9.73 -1.58
CA LYS A 100 -3.43 9.64 -2.70
C LYS A 100 -3.18 10.78 -3.68
N ALA A 101 -3.31 10.51 -4.96
CA ALA A 101 -3.21 11.50 -6.03
C ALA A 101 -4.44 11.36 -6.95
N PRO A 102 -5.38 12.31 -6.92
CA PRO A 102 -6.51 12.33 -7.84
C PRO A 102 -6.05 12.70 -9.26
N ASN A 103 -6.75 12.16 -10.25
CA ASN A 103 -6.56 12.42 -11.68
C ASN A 103 -5.11 12.28 -12.20
N PRO A 104 -4.39 11.17 -11.89
CA PRO A 104 -3.04 10.96 -12.40
C PRO A 104 -3.00 10.73 -13.92
N GLY A 105 -4.11 10.29 -14.52
CA GLY A 105 -4.23 10.05 -15.96
C GLY A 105 -3.46 8.83 -16.46
N GLY A 106 -3.48 8.65 -17.78
CA GLY A 106 -2.78 7.55 -18.47
C GLY A 106 -3.12 6.17 -17.89
N PRO A 107 -2.12 5.28 -17.69
CA PRO A 107 -2.37 3.92 -17.19
C PRO A 107 -2.88 3.87 -15.75
N TYR A 108 -2.83 4.99 -15.02
CA TYR A 108 -3.25 5.09 -13.63
C TYR A 108 -4.71 5.52 -13.46
N GLY A 109 -5.37 5.92 -14.54
CA GLY A 109 -6.78 6.30 -14.51
C GLY A 109 -7.05 7.54 -13.66
N THR A 110 -8.10 7.49 -12.85
CA THR A 110 -8.63 8.65 -12.12
C THR A 110 -8.14 8.79 -10.69
N MET A 111 -7.47 7.77 -10.14
CA MET A 111 -6.93 7.81 -8.78
C MET A 111 -5.70 6.92 -8.66
N TRP A 112 -4.69 7.43 -7.95
CA TRP A 112 -3.54 6.67 -7.48
C TRP A 112 -3.48 6.69 -5.96
N MET A 113 -3.34 5.53 -5.32
CA MET A 113 -3.11 5.40 -3.89
C MET A 113 -1.80 4.65 -3.66
N SER A 114 -0.79 5.33 -3.16
CA SER A 114 0.50 4.68 -2.86
C SER A 114 0.34 3.75 -1.67
N ILE A 115 0.89 2.54 -1.79
CA ILE A 115 1.15 1.69 -0.62
C ILE A 115 2.56 1.98 -0.07
N SER A 116 2.86 1.52 1.14
CA SER A 116 4.18 1.63 1.80
C SER A 116 5.25 0.72 1.17
N LYS A 117 5.36 0.77 -0.16
CA LYS A 117 6.42 0.15 -0.98
C LYS A 117 6.71 1.06 -2.16
N LYS A 118 7.98 1.37 -2.41
CA LYS A 118 8.41 2.24 -3.51
C LYS A 118 7.94 1.67 -4.85
N HIS A 119 7.33 2.53 -5.67
CA HIS A 119 6.78 2.21 -7.01
C HIS A 119 5.46 1.41 -7.05
N TYR A 120 4.90 1.01 -5.91
CA TYR A 120 3.65 0.25 -5.88
C TYR A 120 2.48 1.08 -5.35
N GLY A 121 1.29 0.77 -5.85
CA GLY A 121 0.05 1.40 -5.44
C GLY A 121 -1.18 0.64 -5.93
N ILE A 122 -2.33 1.11 -5.46
CA ILE A 122 -3.67 0.75 -5.94
C ILE A 122 -4.15 1.91 -6.80
N HIS A 123 -4.53 1.65 -8.04
CA HIS A 123 -4.89 2.72 -8.97
C HIS A 123 -5.99 2.32 -9.96
N GLY A 124 -6.56 3.32 -10.64
CA GLY A 124 -7.53 3.13 -11.72
C GLY A 124 -6.90 2.57 -12.98
N THR A 125 -7.55 2.70 -14.13
CA THR A 125 -6.93 2.32 -15.41
C THR A 125 -7.57 3.02 -16.60
N ASN A 126 -6.82 3.18 -17.68
CA ASN A 126 -7.34 3.54 -19.00
C ASN A 126 -7.65 2.31 -19.88
N ASP A 127 -7.39 1.11 -19.38
CA ASP A 127 -7.71 -0.16 -20.05
C ASP A 127 -8.59 -1.03 -19.12
N PRO A 128 -9.92 -0.84 -19.15
CA PRO A 128 -10.86 -1.59 -18.31
C PRO A 128 -10.83 -3.10 -18.55
N SER A 129 -10.38 -3.56 -19.72
CA SER A 129 -10.24 -4.99 -20.04
C SER A 129 -9.13 -5.67 -19.23
N SER A 130 -8.22 -4.88 -18.66
CA SER A 130 -7.12 -5.36 -17.82
C SER A 130 -7.56 -5.86 -16.43
N ILE A 131 -8.77 -5.50 -15.99
CA ILE A 131 -9.32 -5.91 -14.69
C ILE A 131 -9.72 -7.39 -14.71
N GLY A 132 -9.38 -8.13 -13.66
CA GLY A 132 -9.60 -9.57 -13.59
C GLY A 132 -8.53 -10.40 -14.31
N ASN A 133 -7.42 -9.79 -14.76
CA ASN A 133 -6.34 -10.44 -15.49
C ASN A 133 -4.95 -10.17 -14.86
N TYR A 134 -3.94 -10.99 -15.23
CA TYR A 134 -2.53 -10.83 -14.85
C TYR A 134 -1.79 -9.96 -15.87
N VAL A 135 -1.87 -8.64 -15.73
CA VAL A 135 -1.49 -7.69 -16.80
C VAL A 135 -0.71 -6.49 -16.30
N SER A 136 -0.58 -6.32 -14.99
CA SER A 136 0.17 -5.19 -14.43
C SER A 136 1.66 -5.52 -14.26
N ARG A 137 2.45 -4.48 -13.99
CA ARG A 137 3.86 -4.58 -13.56
C ARG A 137 4.00 -4.70 -12.04
N GLY A 138 2.97 -5.19 -11.37
CA GLY A 138 2.94 -5.41 -9.91
C GLY A 138 2.02 -4.47 -9.13
N CYS A 139 1.46 -3.41 -9.74
CA CYS A 139 0.41 -2.60 -9.09
C CYS A 139 -0.97 -3.27 -9.13
N VAL A 140 -1.85 -2.91 -8.19
CA VAL A 140 -3.24 -3.36 -8.17
C VAL A 140 -4.08 -2.38 -8.97
N ARG A 141 -4.68 -2.85 -10.08
CA ARG A 141 -5.56 -2.06 -10.94
C ARG A 141 -7.01 -2.27 -10.57
N MET A 142 -7.80 -1.20 -10.59
CA MET A 142 -9.24 -1.21 -10.36
C MET A 142 -9.95 -0.47 -11.50
N TYR A 143 -11.26 -0.70 -11.64
CA TYR A 143 -12.07 0.22 -12.44
C TYR A 143 -12.04 1.63 -11.82
N ASN A 144 -12.07 2.68 -12.65
CA ASN A 144 -12.00 4.08 -12.18
C ASN A 144 -13.06 4.40 -11.13
N LYS A 145 -14.31 3.98 -11.36
CA LYS A 145 -15.42 4.14 -10.40
C LYS A 145 -15.14 3.47 -9.04
N ASP A 146 -14.46 2.32 -9.05
CA ASP A 146 -14.23 1.51 -7.85
C ASP A 146 -13.06 2.09 -7.03
N VAL A 147 -12.00 2.57 -7.71
CA VAL A 147 -10.88 3.22 -7.01
C VAL A 147 -11.29 4.58 -6.44
N GLU A 148 -12.14 5.34 -7.13
CA GLU A 148 -12.70 6.59 -6.64
C GLU A 148 -13.53 6.34 -5.37
N GLU A 149 -14.45 5.38 -5.42
CA GLU A 149 -15.24 4.98 -4.26
C GLU A 149 -14.35 4.54 -3.09
N LEU A 150 -13.43 3.58 -3.33
CA LEU A 150 -12.51 3.09 -2.30
C LEU A 150 -11.71 4.24 -1.68
N SER A 151 -11.21 5.16 -2.51
CA SER A 151 -10.44 6.33 -2.06
C SER A 151 -11.26 7.30 -1.22
N SER A 152 -12.58 7.40 -1.44
CA SER A 152 -13.46 8.25 -0.63
C SER A 152 -13.75 7.67 0.76
N ILE A 153 -13.69 6.34 0.90
CA ILE A 153 -14.03 5.64 2.15
C ILE A 153 -12.85 5.55 3.12
N ILE A 154 -11.67 5.17 2.61
CA ILE A 154 -10.54 4.81 3.48
C ILE A 154 -9.66 6.03 3.82
N PRO A 155 -9.18 6.22 5.06
CA PRO A 155 -8.21 7.26 5.37
C PRO A 155 -6.76 6.89 4.97
N ILE A 156 -5.85 7.87 4.98
CA ILE A 156 -4.40 7.59 4.97
C ILE A 156 -4.02 6.80 6.22
N GLY A 157 -3.13 5.84 6.09
CA GLY A 157 -2.75 4.88 7.13
C GLY A 157 -3.51 3.56 7.06
N THR A 158 -4.56 3.45 6.23
CA THR A 158 -5.37 2.22 6.11
C THR A 158 -4.49 1.02 5.80
N PRO A 159 -4.53 -0.05 6.62
CA PRO A 159 -3.78 -1.27 6.37
C PRO A 159 -4.17 -1.95 5.06
N VAL A 160 -3.18 -2.44 4.33
CA VAL A 160 -3.32 -3.22 3.10
C VAL A 160 -2.53 -4.50 3.26
N LYS A 161 -3.22 -5.64 3.30
CA LYS A 161 -2.60 -6.97 3.32
C LYS A 161 -2.71 -7.58 1.92
N ILE A 162 -1.59 -7.99 1.34
CA ILE A 162 -1.54 -8.66 0.03
C ILE A 162 -1.13 -10.11 0.23
N VAL A 163 -1.96 -11.03 -0.27
CA VAL A 163 -1.81 -12.48 -0.15
C VAL A 163 -1.95 -13.16 -1.51
N THR A 164 -1.37 -14.34 -1.65
CA THR A 164 -1.58 -15.29 -2.76
C THR A 164 -2.52 -16.39 -2.33
#